data_AF-A0AAV0EH85-F1
#
_entry.id   AF-A0AAV0EH85-F1
#
_cell.length_a   1.000
_cell.length_b   1.000
_cell.length_c   1.000
_cell.angle_alpha   90.00
_cell.angle_beta   90.00
_cell.angle_gamma   90.00
#
_symmetry.space_group_name_H-M   'P 1'
#
loop_
_entity.id
_entity.type
_entity.pdbx_description
1 polymer ?
#
loop_
_entity_poly.entity_id
_entity_poly.type
_entity_poly.pdbx_seq_one_letter_code
_entity_poly.pdbx_strand_id
1 'polypeptide(L)'
;MQGYQRHGSDRHNLSERFWFPCIGNKPNIVISAVTFLILLGFFLYLWAVMLGATKDVNKENLTRAREFPLNCLSGSHTRTCPKEYYPPDYEIPNEAPPSIAHNCPHYFRWIYEDLKPWKETGITREMVERANKTANFRLVILNGRAYVETYKKAFQTRDIFTLWGILQLLRRYPGKVADLDLMFDCVDWPVVKSSDYLEPDSPAPPPLFRYCGDDETLDIVFPDWSFWGWPEVNLRPWEVLQKDLTEGNTKVRWLDREPYAYWKGNPKVTEKRMNLLKCNASDNQDWSARVYTQIEECGHRNGTKHLNMDTMIRAWRGNVNIGIKFILKDLHGL
;
A
#
# COMPACT_ATOMS: atom_id res chain seq x y z
N MET A 1 47.34 -47.98 20.76
CA MET A 1 48.51 -47.84 19.88
C MET A 1 48.34 -46.57 19.06
N GLN A 2 49.33 -45.68 19.15
CA GLN A 2 49.60 -44.48 18.36
C GLN A 2 48.47 -43.45 18.18
N GLY A 3 48.54 -42.41 19.04
CA GLY A 3 48.13 -41.06 18.68
C GLY A 3 49.18 -40.39 17.78
N TYR A 4 48.77 -39.38 17.03
CA TYR A 4 49.67 -38.49 16.31
C TYR A 4 49.33 -37.04 16.64
N GLN A 5 50.39 -36.27 16.92
CA GLN A 5 50.40 -34.96 17.54
C GLN A 5 49.99 -33.81 16.62
N ARG A 6 49.55 -32.72 17.26
CA ARG A 6 49.54 -31.35 16.73
C ARG A 6 50.93 -30.72 16.82
N HIS A 7 51.29 -29.96 15.78
CA HIS A 7 51.99 -28.67 15.77
C HIS A 7 51.98 -28.22 14.29
N GLY A 8 51.82 -26.97 13.88
CA GLY A 8 51.65 -25.69 14.54
C GLY A 8 51.59 -24.64 13.43
N SER A 9 50.80 -23.60 13.66
CA SER A 9 50.70 -22.32 12.95
C SER A 9 51.97 -21.85 12.22
N ASP A 10 51.83 -21.46 10.95
CA ASP A 10 52.57 -20.31 10.41
C ASP A 10 51.71 -19.45 9.46
N ARG A 11 51.60 -18.17 9.83
CA ARG A 11 51.00 -17.09 9.05
C ARG A 11 51.97 -16.70 7.93
N HIS A 12 51.63 -17.00 6.69
CA HIS A 12 52.28 -16.34 5.56
C HIS A 12 51.48 -15.11 5.14
N ASN A 13 52.04 -13.95 5.49
CA ASN A 13 51.80 -12.66 4.84
C ASN A 13 51.97 -12.83 3.31
N LEU A 14 50.88 -12.88 2.56
CA LEU A 14 50.90 -12.61 1.13
C LEU A 14 50.73 -11.10 0.92
N SER A 15 51.82 -10.38 1.12
CA SER A 15 52.03 -9.11 0.42
C SER A 15 52.35 -9.45 -1.03
N GLU A 16 51.32 -9.67 -1.86
CA GLU A 16 51.49 -9.71 -3.30
C GLU A 16 51.88 -8.30 -3.77
N ARG A 17 53.19 -8.08 -3.88
CA ARG A 17 53.77 -6.95 -4.60
C ARG A 17 53.45 -7.16 -6.07
N PHE A 18 52.38 -6.52 -6.53
CA PHE A 18 52.13 -6.31 -7.96
C PHE A 18 53.33 -5.56 -8.55
N TRP A 19 54.13 -6.27 -9.34
CA TRP A 19 55.09 -5.67 -10.26
C TRP A 19 54.32 -4.84 -11.29
N PHE A 20 54.35 -3.51 -11.16
CA PHE A 20 53.98 -2.62 -12.26
C PHE A 20 55.11 -2.64 -13.29
N PRO A 21 54.86 -3.01 -14.56
CA PRO A 21 55.80 -2.69 -15.62
C PRO A 21 55.91 -1.17 -15.68
N CYS A 22 57.13 -0.65 -15.68
CA CYS A 22 57.38 0.77 -15.90
C CYS A 22 56.68 1.22 -17.19
N ILE A 23 55.61 1.99 -17.04
CA ILE A 23 54.91 2.62 -18.15
C ILE A 23 55.83 3.74 -18.64
N GLY A 24 56.59 3.45 -19.70
CA GLY A 24 57.23 4.48 -20.49
C GLY A 24 56.16 5.48 -20.95
N ASN A 25 56.42 6.76 -20.73
CA ASN A 25 55.57 7.88 -21.16
C ASN A 25 55.23 7.75 -22.66
N LYS A 26 54.08 7.15 -22.96
CA LYS A 26 53.45 7.20 -24.28
C LYS A 26 52.37 8.28 -24.21
N PRO A 27 52.38 9.29 -25.09
CA PRO A 27 51.43 10.41 -25.06
C PRO A 27 49.96 9.97 -25.09
N ASN A 28 49.67 8.77 -25.62
CA ASN A 28 48.33 8.22 -25.71
C ASN A 28 47.68 7.82 -24.36
N ILE A 29 48.46 7.51 -23.31
CA ILE A 29 47.90 7.16 -21.98
C ILE A 29 47.43 8.41 -21.25
N VAL A 30 48.19 9.52 -21.36
CA VAL A 30 47.82 10.81 -20.78
C VAL A 30 46.59 11.38 -21.48
N ILE A 31 46.52 11.28 -22.82
CA ILE A 31 45.34 11.69 -23.59
C ILE A 31 44.11 10.87 -23.16
N SER A 32 44.26 9.55 -22.98
CA SER A 32 43.18 8.66 -22.52
C SER A 32 42.67 9.03 -21.11
N ALA A 33 43.57 9.27 -20.16
CA ALA A 33 43.21 9.68 -18.80
C ALA A 33 42.51 11.05 -18.76
N VAL A 34 42.98 12.01 -19.55
CA VAL A 34 42.35 13.34 -19.68
C VAL A 34 40.95 13.22 -20.29
N THR A 35 40.77 12.41 -21.34
CA THR A 35 39.44 12.17 -21.93
C THR A 35 38.49 11.48 -20.97
N PHE A 36 38.97 10.54 -20.15
CA PHE A 36 38.15 9.87 -19.14
C PHE A 36 37.67 10.84 -18.05
N LEU A 37 38.56 11.73 -17.57
CA LEU A 37 38.20 12.75 -16.58
C LEU A 37 37.17 13.76 -17.13
N ILE A 38 37.29 14.14 -18.41
CA ILE A 38 36.31 15.01 -19.08
C ILE A 38 34.95 14.31 -19.19
N LEU A 39 34.92 13.04 -19.60
CA LEU A 39 33.68 12.27 -19.70
C LEU A 39 33.02 12.05 -18.33
N LEU A 40 33.81 11.77 -17.29
CA LEU A 40 33.32 11.65 -15.92
C LEU A 40 32.73 12.98 -15.43
N GLY A 41 33.43 14.10 -15.66
CA GLY A 41 32.95 15.43 -15.32
C GLY A 41 31.65 15.78 -16.04
N PHE A 42 31.56 15.47 -17.34
CA PHE A 42 30.35 15.66 -18.13
C PHE A 42 29.20 14.78 -17.64
N PHE A 43 29.46 13.52 -17.29
CA PHE A 43 28.46 12.61 -16.73
C PHE A 43 27.96 13.10 -15.37
N LEU A 44 28.85 13.54 -14.47
CA LEU A 44 28.47 14.11 -13.17
C LEU A 44 27.68 15.41 -13.33
N TYR A 45 28.02 16.24 -14.32
CA TYR A 45 27.27 17.44 -14.65
C TYR A 45 25.86 17.11 -15.16
N LEU A 46 25.74 16.20 -16.13
CA LEU A 46 24.44 15.75 -16.62
C LEU A 46 23.59 15.12 -15.51
N TRP A 47 24.20 14.29 -14.65
CA TRP A 47 23.52 13.69 -13.51
C TRP A 47 23.03 14.75 -12.52
N ALA A 48 23.84 15.76 -12.20
CA ALA A 48 23.46 16.88 -11.34
C ALA A 48 22.33 17.73 -11.95
N VAL A 49 22.36 17.99 -13.27
CA VAL A 49 21.30 18.71 -13.99
C VAL A 49 19.99 17.91 -13.97
N MET A 50 20.05 16.58 -14.19
CA MET A 50 18.87 15.71 -14.11
C MET A 50 18.30 15.63 -12.68
N LEU A 51 19.16 15.62 -11.65
CA LEU A 51 18.75 15.69 -10.25
C LEU A 51 18.15 17.05 -9.86
N GLY A 52 18.65 18.15 -10.43
CA GLY A 52 18.06 19.48 -10.28
C GLY A 52 16.68 19.56 -10.90
N ALA A 53 16.56 19.16 -12.17
CA ALA A 53 15.30 19.17 -12.92
C ALA A 53 14.22 18.30 -12.26
N THR A 54 14.56 17.11 -11.74
CA THR A 54 13.61 16.24 -11.05
C THR A 54 13.12 16.83 -9.72
N LYS A 55 13.99 17.53 -8.97
CA LYS A 55 13.60 18.24 -7.75
C LYS A 55 12.65 19.40 -8.03
N ASP A 56 12.91 20.18 -9.08
CA ASP A 56 12.08 21.31 -9.45
C ASP A 56 10.70 20.86 -9.98
N VAL A 57 10.65 19.83 -10.82
CA VAL A 57 9.38 19.22 -11.29
C VAL A 57 8.57 18.66 -10.13
N ASN A 58 9.20 17.98 -9.16
CA ASN A 58 8.51 17.47 -7.98
C ASN A 58 7.97 18.60 -7.10
N LYS A 59 8.72 19.70 -6.96
CA LYS A 59 8.30 20.89 -6.20
C LYS A 59 7.14 21.61 -6.88
N GLU A 60 7.14 21.68 -8.22
CA GLU A 60 6.06 22.27 -9.02
C GLU A 60 4.78 21.42 -8.98
N ASN A 61 4.90 20.09 -9.02
CA ASN A 61 3.77 19.18 -8.84
C ASN A 61 3.19 19.24 -7.41
N LEU A 62 4.03 19.38 -6.40
CA LEU A 62 3.59 19.54 -5.00
C LEU A 62 2.87 20.87 -4.79
N THR A 63 3.32 21.95 -5.46
CA THR A 63 2.69 23.28 -5.37
C THR A 63 1.41 23.40 -6.19
N ARG A 64 1.18 22.54 -7.19
CA ARG A 64 -0.08 22.46 -7.94
C ARG A 64 -1.17 21.67 -7.22
N ALA A 65 -0.84 20.92 -6.17
CA ALA A 65 -1.84 20.28 -5.30
C ALA A 65 -2.55 21.33 -4.45
N ARG A 66 -3.55 22.00 -5.03
CA ARG A 66 -4.41 22.94 -4.31
C ARG A 66 -5.18 22.16 -3.23
N GLU A 67 -4.84 22.38 -1.97
CA GLU A 67 -5.59 21.83 -0.84
C GLU A 67 -6.99 22.49 -0.81
N PHE A 68 -8.02 21.67 -0.69
CA PHE A 68 -9.39 22.12 -0.43
C PHE A 68 -9.72 21.81 1.02
N PRO A 69 -9.22 22.61 1.99
CA PRO A 69 -9.50 22.39 3.41
C PRO A 69 -11.01 22.35 3.59
N LEU A 70 -11.53 21.50 4.49
CA LEU A 70 -12.95 21.43 4.83
C LEU A 70 -13.27 22.52 5.87
N ASN A 71 -13.90 23.62 5.45
CA ASN A 71 -14.48 24.62 6.32
C ASN A 71 -15.85 24.13 6.77
N CYS A 72 -15.84 23.21 7.74
CA CYS A 72 -17.02 22.88 8.52
C CYS A 72 -17.35 24.10 9.40
N LEU A 73 -18.21 24.99 8.90
CA LEU A 73 -18.71 26.13 9.69
C LEU A 73 -19.32 25.59 11.00
N SER A 74 -18.90 26.12 12.14
CA SER A 74 -19.44 25.80 13.48
C SER A 74 -20.85 26.40 13.70
N GLY A 75 -21.70 26.35 12.69
CA GLY A 75 -23.13 26.70 12.75
C GLY A 75 -23.99 25.45 12.68
N SER A 76 -25.30 25.62 12.93
CA SER A 76 -26.37 24.61 12.83
C SER A 76 -25.97 23.43 11.95
N HIS A 77 -25.89 22.23 12.55
CA HIS A 77 -25.52 20.98 11.88
C HIS A 77 -26.55 20.58 10.82
N THR A 78 -26.68 21.35 9.75
CA THR A 78 -27.33 20.89 8.54
C THR A 78 -26.42 19.80 7.97
N ARG A 79 -26.95 18.59 7.76
CA ARG A 79 -26.23 17.44 7.16
C ARG A 79 -25.73 17.66 5.73
N THR A 80 -25.77 18.90 5.24
CA THR A 80 -25.55 19.29 3.85
C THR A 80 -24.42 20.30 3.76
N CYS A 81 -23.40 19.98 2.97
CA CYS A 81 -22.37 20.95 2.60
C CYS A 81 -22.90 21.93 1.53
N PRO A 82 -22.49 23.21 1.52
CA PRO A 82 -22.85 24.16 0.48
C PRO A 82 -22.49 23.64 -0.92
N LYS A 83 -23.38 23.83 -1.91
CA LYS A 83 -23.12 23.42 -3.31
C LYS A 83 -21.97 24.22 -3.94
N GLU A 84 -21.73 25.43 -3.46
CA GLU A 84 -20.72 26.40 -3.97
C GLU A 84 -19.36 26.24 -3.28
N TYR A 85 -19.09 25.09 -2.65
CA TYR A 85 -17.88 24.88 -1.88
C TYR A 85 -16.60 24.90 -2.74
N TYR A 86 -16.69 24.49 -4.01
CA TYR A 86 -15.55 24.47 -4.94
C TYR A 86 -15.62 25.64 -5.90
N PRO A 87 -14.50 26.34 -6.13
CA PRO A 87 -14.41 27.38 -7.14
C PRO A 87 -14.73 26.81 -8.53
N PRO A 88 -15.61 27.45 -9.32
CA PRO A 88 -15.97 26.98 -10.68
C PRO A 88 -14.80 27.05 -11.67
N ASP A 89 -13.74 27.78 -11.34
CA ASP A 89 -12.47 27.89 -12.08
C ASP A 89 -11.45 26.80 -11.69
N TYR A 90 -11.83 25.79 -10.89
CA TYR A 90 -10.93 24.67 -10.61
C TYR A 90 -10.77 23.77 -11.85
N GLU A 91 -9.76 24.10 -12.64
CA GLU A 91 -9.22 23.21 -13.65
C GLU A 91 -8.41 22.11 -12.95
N ILE A 92 -8.89 20.87 -13.03
CA ILE A 92 -8.07 19.70 -12.73
C ILE A 92 -6.84 19.83 -13.63
N PRO A 93 -5.60 19.84 -13.09
CA PRO A 93 -4.42 19.85 -13.92
C PRO A 93 -4.59 18.75 -14.96
N ASN A 94 -4.56 19.12 -16.25
CA ASN A 94 -4.51 18.12 -17.31
C ASN A 94 -3.45 17.11 -16.90
N GLU A 95 -3.81 15.83 -16.92
CA GLU A 95 -2.84 14.74 -16.78
C GLU A 95 -1.63 15.08 -17.65
N ALA A 96 -0.43 14.77 -17.14
CA ALA A 96 0.84 15.10 -17.78
C ALA A 96 0.75 14.98 -19.32
N PRO A 97 1.40 15.89 -20.09
CA PRO A 97 1.26 15.96 -21.53
C PRO A 97 1.34 14.56 -22.19
N PRO A 98 0.54 14.28 -23.24
CA PRO A 98 0.35 12.94 -23.81
C PRO A 98 1.64 12.26 -24.30
N SER A 99 2.75 12.98 -24.35
CA SER A 99 4.10 12.43 -24.56
C SER A 99 4.60 11.55 -23.40
N ILE A 100 3.89 11.52 -22.27
CA ILE A 100 4.11 10.62 -21.15
C ILE A 100 2.80 9.85 -20.91
N ALA A 101 2.31 9.14 -21.93
CA ALA A 101 1.35 8.07 -21.73
C ALA A 101 2.04 6.96 -20.92
N HIS A 102 2.19 7.17 -19.61
CA HIS A 102 2.55 6.10 -18.69
C HIS A 102 1.46 5.05 -18.83
N ASN A 103 1.85 3.87 -19.33
CA ASN A 103 1.03 2.68 -19.30
C ASN A 103 0.34 2.60 -17.93
N CYS A 104 -0.99 2.50 -17.93
CA CYS A 104 -1.78 2.35 -16.72
C CYS A 104 -1.08 1.33 -15.81
N PRO A 105 -0.73 1.68 -14.57
CA PRO A 105 0.04 0.80 -13.72
C PRO A 105 -0.55 -0.61 -13.68
N HIS A 106 0.31 -1.62 -13.78
CA HIS A 106 -0.12 -3.01 -13.99
C HIS A 106 -1.11 -3.53 -12.93
N TYR A 107 -1.11 -2.97 -11.72
CA TYR A 107 -2.09 -3.33 -10.69
C TYR A 107 -3.53 -2.93 -11.03
N PHE A 108 -3.77 -1.94 -11.90
CA PHE A 108 -5.13 -1.59 -12.35
C PHE A 108 -5.75 -2.66 -13.27
N ARG A 109 -4.97 -3.63 -13.74
CA ARG A 109 -5.50 -4.79 -14.48
C ARG A 109 -6.57 -5.54 -13.70
N TRP A 110 -6.49 -5.54 -12.37
CA TRP A 110 -7.42 -6.24 -11.49
C TRP A 110 -8.84 -5.70 -11.58
N ILE A 111 -9.02 -4.41 -11.89
CA ILE A 111 -10.36 -3.85 -12.16
C ILE A 111 -11.02 -4.59 -13.33
N TYR A 112 -10.27 -4.91 -14.37
CA TYR A 112 -10.80 -5.63 -15.53
C TYR A 112 -11.07 -7.11 -15.23
N GLU A 113 -10.24 -7.73 -14.39
CA GLU A 113 -10.47 -9.12 -13.96
C GLU A 113 -11.68 -9.23 -13.05
N ASP A 114 -11.82 -8.34 -12.06
CA ASP A 114 -12.94 -8.32 -11.12
C ASP A 114 -14.27 -8.06 -11.84
N LEU A 115 -14.29 -7.20 -12.87
CA LEU A 115 -15.50 -6.87 -13.64
C LEU A 115 -15.78 -7.82 -14.82
N LYS A 116 -14.86 -8.73 -15.11
CA LYS A 116 -14.96 -9.70 -16.21
C LYS A 116 -16.27 -10.50 -16.23
N PRO A 117 -16.85 -10.95 -15.09
CA PRO A 117 -18.09 -11.74 -15.10
C PRO A 117 -19.27 -11.05 -15.78
N TRP A 118 -19.29 -9.71 -15.82
CA TRP A 118 -20.38 -8.92 -16.38
C TRP A 118 -20.02 -8.25 -17.71
N LYS A 119 -18.87 -8.56 -18.29
CA LYS A 119 -18.37 -7.87 -19.49
C LYS A 119 -19.32 -7.98 -20.69
N GLU A 120 -19.87 -9.18 -20.93
CA GLU A 120 -20.71 -9.47 -22.10
C GLU A 120 -22.20 -9.25 -21.82
N THR A 121 -22.64 -9.44 -20.58
CA THR A 121 -24.06 -9.40 -20.17
C THR A 121 -24.48 -8.07 -19.57
N GLY A 122 -23.51 -7.28 -19.09
CA GLY A 122 -23.76 -6.08 -18.30
C GLY A 122 -24.26 -6.40 -16.88
N ILE A 123 -24.58 -5.33 -16.15
CA ILE A 123 -25.10 -5.39 -14.79
C ILE A 123 -26.54 -4.89 -14.80
N THR A 124 -27.49 -5.76 -14.43
CA THR A 124 -28.90 -5.38 -14.28
C THR A 124 -29.19 -4.88 -12.87
N ARG A 125 -30.24 -4.07 -12.74
CA ARG A 125 -30.72 -3.61 -11.43
C ARG A 125 -31.05 -4.77 -10.48
N GLU A 126 -31.65 -5.83 -11.02
CA GLU A 126 -31.98 -7.03 -10.23
C GLU A 126 -30.71 -7.68 -9.65
N MET A 127 -29.61 -7.76 -10.41
CA MET A 127 -28.33 -8.28 -9.91
C MET A 127 -27.80 -7.45 -8.75
N VAL A 128 -27.86 -6.12 -8.86
CA VAL A 128 -27.43 -5.20 -7.79
C VAL A 128 -28.29 -5.42 -6.55
N GLU A 129 -29.61 -5.50 -6.70
CA GLU A 129 -30.53 -5.70 -5.58
C GLU A 129 -30.35 -7.06 -4.87
N ARG A 130 -29.94 -8.12 -5.60
CA ARG A 130 -29.60 -9.42 -5.00
C ARG A 130 -28.40 -9.35 -4.03
N ALA A 131 -27.47 -8.42 -4.22
CA ALA A 131 -26.33 -8.24 -3.31
C ALA A 131 -26.73 -7.75 -1.90
N ASN A 132 -27.96 -7.23 -1.73
CA ASN A 132 -28.49 -6.81 -0.42
C ASN A 132 -28.46 -7.95 0.63
N LYS A 133 -28.46 -9.21 0.21
CA LYS A 133 -28.38 -10.37 1.11
C LYS A 133 -27.29 -10.22 2.18
N THR A 134 -26.13 -9.70 1.83
CA THR A 134 -25.00 -9.50 2.75
C THR A 134 -24.56 -8.04 2.91
N ALA A 135 -24.91 -7.16 1.98
CA ALA A 135 -24.47 -5.77 1.98
C ALA A 135 -24.74 -5.02 3.31
N ASN A 136 -23.79 -4.16 3.67
CA ASN A 136 -23.93 -3.21 4.76
C ASN A 136 -24.66 -1.94 4.30
N PHE A 137 -24.36 -1.45 3.10
CA PHE A 137 -25.01 -0.28 2.53
C PHE A 137 -25.07 -0.33 1.01
N ARG A 138 -26.06 0.37 0.46
CA ARG A 138 -26.17 0.72 -0.96
C ARG A 138 -25.76 2.18 -1.13
N LEU A 139 -24.98 2.43 -2.18
CA LEU A 139 -24.57 3.76 -2.59
C LEU A 139 -25.05 4.01 -4.02
N VAL A 140 -25.79 5.10 -4.20
CA VAL A 140 -26.18 5.59 -5.53
C VAL A 140 -25.52 6.93 -5.78
N ILE A 141 -24.81 7.06 -6.89
CA ILE A 141 -24.34 8.34 -7.40
C ILE A 141 -25.27 8.72 -8.54
N LEU A 142 -25.93 9.87 -8.42
CA LEU A 142 -26.86 10.40 -9.42
C LEU A 142 -26.61 11.89 -9.60
N ASN A 143 -26.25 12.30 -10.81
CA ASN A 143 -25.93 13.68 -11.16
C ASN A 143 -24.89 14.30 -10.21
N GLY A 144 -23.81 13.55 -9.94
CA GLY A 144 -22.71 13.97 -9.05
C GLY A 144 -23.07 14.06 -7.56
N ARG A 145 -24.25 13.57 -7.14
CA ARG A 145 -24.64 13.46 -5.73
C ARG A 145 -24.66 12.01 -5.28
N ALA A 146 -24.01 11.74 -4.15
CA ALA A 146 -24.06 10.44 -3.47
C ALA A 146 -25.27 10.35 -2.54
N TYR A 147 -25.99 9.24 -2.62
CA TYR A 147 -27.11 8.83 -1.77
C TYR A 147 -26.77 7.49 -1.15
N VAL A 148 -26.93 7.36 0.17
CA VAL A 148 -26.56 6.15 0.91
C VAL A 148 -27.79 5.61 1.63
N GLU A 149 -28.07 4.33 1.42
CA GLU A 149 -29.03 3.58 2.21
C GLU A 149 -28.26 2.54 3.04
N THR A 150 -28.38 2.62 4.36
CA THR A 150 -27.71 1.68 5.26
C THR A 150 -28.64 0.52 5.59
N TYR A 151 -28.24 -0.70 5.24
CA TYR A 151 -28.97 -1.92 5.59
C TYR A 151 -28.54 -2.48 6.95
N LYS A 152 -27.23 -2.53 7.19
CA LYS A 152 -26.63 -3.06 8.42
C LYS A 152 -25.43 -2.22 8.82
N LYS A 153 -25.33 -1.91 10.11
CA LYS A 153 -24.18 -1.21 10.66
C LYS A 153 -22.88 -1.97 10.34
N ALA A 154 -21.91 -1.30 9.73
CA ALA A 154 -20.60 -1.88 9.49
C ALA A 154 -19.85 -2.09 10.82
N PHE A 155 -18.85 -2.98 10.80
CA PHE A 155 -17.94 -3.10 11.92
C PHE A 155 -17.21 -1.77 12.10
N GLN A 156 -17.30 -1.18 13.30
CA GLN A 156 -16.61 0.09 13.62
C GLN A 156 -16.95 1.19 12.59
N THR A 157 -16.01 2.06 12.21
CA THR A 157 -16.24 3.15 11.24
C THR A 157 -15.81 2.83 9.81
N ARG A 158 -15.80 1.56 9.41
CA ARG A 158 -15.30 1.15 8.07
C ARG A 158 -16.10 1.76 6.92
N ASP A 159 -17.42 1.73 7.03
CA ASP A 159 -18.33 2.35 6.08
C ASP A 159 -18.12 3.87 5.97
N ILE A 160 -17.96 4.55 7.11
CA ILE A 160 -17.74 6.00 7.15
C ILE A 160 -16.51 6.41 6.32
N PHE A 161 -15.39 5.71 6.47
CA PHE A 161 -14.17 6.02 5.72
C PHE A 161 -14.27 5.69 4.23
N THR A 162 -14.94 4.60 3.86
CA THR A 162 -15.24 4.29 2.46
C THR A 162 -16.08 5.39 1.82
N LEU A 163 -17.12 5.87 2.53
CA LEU A 163 -17.93 7.00 2.09
C LEU A 163 -17.11 8.30 1.98
N TRP A 164 -16.19 8.56 2.91
CA TRP A 164 -15.26 9.70 2.81
C TRP A 164 -14.38 9.63 1.56
N GLY A 165 -13.87 8.45 1.22
CA GLY A 165 -13.09 8.25 -0.01
C GLY A 165 -13.88 8.57 -1.27
N ILE A 166 -15.14 8.12 -1.32
CA ILE A 166 -16.04 8.38 -2.45
C ILE A 166 -16.40 9.87 -2.54
N LEU A 167 -16.64 10.53 -1.40
CA LEU A 167 -16.85 11.98 -1.37
C LEU A 167 -15.61 12.72 -1.89
N GLN A 168 -14.40 12.28 -1.54
CA GLN A 168 -13.17 12.86 -2.11
C GLN A 168 -13.07 12.65 -3.62
N LEU A 169 -13.44 11.47 -4.13
CA LEU A 169 -13.48 11.20 -5.57
C LEU A 169 -14.44 12.15 -6.30
N LEU A 170 -15.67 12.30 -5.80
CA LEU A 170 -16.67 13.21 -6.37
C LEU A 170 -16.20 14.67 -6.36
N ARG A 171 -15.48 15.08 -5.30
CA ARG A 171 -14.88 16.42 -5.18
C ARG A 171 -13.72 16.63 -6.14
N ARG A 172 -12.88 15.61 -6.32
CA ARG A 172 -11.71 15.67 -7.19
C ARG A 172 -12.11 15.73 -8.66
N TYR A 173 -13.22 15.07 -9.03
CA TYR A 173 -13.68 14.89 -10.40
C TYR A 173 -15.16 15.28 -10.59
N PRO A 174 -15.54 16.56 -10.32
CA PRO A 174 -16.93 17.00 -10.41
C PRO A 174 -17.46 16.84 -11.84
N GLY A 175 -18.63 16.21 -11.98
CA GLY A 175 -19.27 15.96 -13.28
C GLY A 175 -18.60 14.90 -14.16
N LYS A 176 -17.48 14.30 -13.73
CA LYS A 176 -16.79 13.23 -14.46
C LYS A 176 -17.04 11.83 -13.90
N VAL A 177 -17.50 11.72 -12.66
CA VAL A 177 -17.93 10.45 -12.08
C VAL A 177 -19.31 10.10 -12.63
N ALA A 178 -19.43 8.93 -13.22
CA ALA A 178 -20.67 8.44 -13.80
C ALA A 178 -21.76 8.24 -12.73
N ASP A 179 -23.01 8.16 -13.19
CA ASP A 179 -24.10 7.67 -12.36
C ASP A 179 -23.90 6.17 -12.10
N LEU A 180 -23.96 5.78 -10.83
CA LEU A 180 -23.59 4.44 -10.35
C LEU A 180 -24.57 3.96 -9.28
N ASP A 181 -24.76 2.64 -9.20
CA ASP A 181 -25.57 1.97 -8.19
C ASP A 181 -24.78 0.77 -7.65
N LEU A 182 -24.26 0.93 -6.43
CA LEU A 182 -23.21 0.07 -5.87
C LEU A 182 -23.67 -0.53 -4.54
N MET A 183 -23.36 -1.81 -4.34
CA MET A 183 -23.56 -2.52 -3.07
C MET A 183 -22.22 -2.76 -2.38
N PHE A 184 -22.12 -2.43 -1.10
CA PHE A 184 -20.90 -2.62 -0.31
C PHE A 184 -21.14 -3.56 0.86
N ASP A 185 -20.25 -4.53 1.03
CA ASP A 185 -20.15 -5.37 2.22
C ASP A 185 -18.82 -5.10 2.93
N CYS A 186 -18.92 -4.66 4.18
CA CYS A 186 -17.81 -4.15 4.96
C CYS A 186 -17.13 -5.20 5.85
N VAL A 187 -17.52 -6.47 5.73
CA VAL A 187 -16.98 -7.59 6.52
C VAL A 187 -15.67 -8.13 5.92
N ASP A 188 -14.90 -8.87 6.71
CA ASP A 188 -13.52 -9.28 6.42
C ASP A 188 -13.32 -10.31 5.31
N TRP A 189 -14.33 -11.13 4.98
CA TRP A 189 -14.19 -12.29 4.09
C TRP A 189 -15.04 -12.13 2.83
N PRO A 190 -14.53 -12.49 1.64
CA PRO A 190 -15.33 -12.48 0.42
C PRO A 190 -16.42 -13.55 0.48
N VAL A 191 -17.52 -13.36 -0.25
CA VAL A 191 -18.76 -14.17 -0.08
C VAL A 191 -19.42 -14.58 -1.38
N VAL A 192 -19.11 -13.95 -2.51
CA VAL A 192 -19.71 -14.30 -3.81
C VAL A 192 -18.87 -15.42 -4.42
N LYS A 193 -19.17 -16.67 -4.05
CA LYS A 193 -18.38 -17.83 -4.50
C LYS A 193 -18.59 -18.08 -5.99
N SER A 194 -17.48 -18.21 -6.72
CA SER A 194 -17.50 -18.52 -8.16
C SER A 194 -18.26 -19.82 -8.46
N SER A 195 -18.15 -20.82 -7.57
CA SER A 195 -18.82 -22.12 -7.69
C SER A 195 -20.34 -22.05 -7.84
N ASP A 196 -20.95 -21.00 -7.28
CA ASP A 196 -22.41 -20.86 -7.25
C ASP A 196 -22.97 -20.38 -8.60
N TYR A 197 -22.09 -20.04 -9.54
CA TYR A 197 -22.40 -19.35 -10.81
C TYR A 197 -21.81 -20.05 -12.05
N LEU A 198 -21.33 -21.29 -11.92
CA LEU A 198 -20.70 -22.03 -13.02
C LEU A 198 -21.69 -22.76 -13.93
N GLU A 199 -22.91 -23.06 -13.45
CA GLU A 199 -23.85 -23.86 -14.22
C GLU A 199 -24.57 -23.00 -15.28
N PRO A 200 -24.96 -23.57 -16.43
CA PRO A 200 -25.64 -22.83 -17.50
C PRO A 200 -26.93 -22.12 -17.05
N ASP A 201 -27.64 -22.72 -16.08
CA ASP A 201 -28.90 -22.20 -15.55
C ASP A 201 -28.71 -21.32 -14.30
N SER A 202 -27.46 -21.13 -13.83
CA SER A 202 -27.18 -20.28 -12.67
C SER A 202 -27.53 -18.82 -12.98
N PRO A 203 -28.16 -18.09 -12.02
CA PRO A 203 -28.33 -16.65 -12.18
C PRO A 203 -26.96 -16.00 -12.21
N ALA A 204 -26.74 -14.99 -13.05
CA ALA A 204 -25.44 -14.32 -13.06
C ALA A 204 -25.10 -13.65 -11.70
N PRO A 205 -23.81 -13.54 -11.34
CA PRO A 205 -23.39 -13.14 -10.00
C PRO A 205 -23.85 -11.73 -9.65
N PRO A 206 -24.17 -11.44 -8.38
CA PRO A 206 -24.44 -10.07 -7.93
C PRO A 206 -23.12 -9.28 -7.82
N PRO A 207 -23.03 -8.05 -8.36
CA PRO A 207 -21.85 -7.21 -8.18
C PRO A 207 -21.82 -6.67 -6.75
N LEU A 208 -20.85 -7.15 -5.95
CA LEU A 208 -20.69 -6.75 -4.56
C LEU A 208 -19.27 -6.21 -4.33
N PHE A 209 -19.17 -4.98 -3.83
CA PHE A 209 -17.90 -4.36 -3.50
C PHE A 209 -17.45 -4.76 -2.10
N ARG A 210 -16.18 -5.17 -1.99
CA ARG A 210 -15.53 -5.58 -0.74
C ARG A 210 -14.09 -5.10 -0.69
N TYR A 211 -13.44 -5.30 0.45
CA TYR A 211 -12.07 -4.88 0.69
C TYR A 211 -11.02 -5.97 0.40
N CYS A 212 -11.48 -7.19 0.12
CA CYS A 212 -10.66 -8.34 -0.20
C CYS A 212 -11.42 -9.27 -1.15
N GLY A 213 -10.65 -10.07 -1.89
CA GLY A 213 -11.12 -11.12 -2.78
C GLY A 213 -10.05 -12.20 -2.91
N ASP A 214 -10.44 -13.36 -3.43
CA ASP A 214 -9.52 -14.46 -3.74
C ASP A 214 -9.96 -15.15 -5.05
N ASP A 215 -9.18 -16.16 -5.48
CA ASP A 215 -9.41 -16.83 -6.76
C ASP A 215 -10.72 -17.67 -6.77
N GLU A 216 -11.36 -17.88 -5.62
CA GLU A 216 -12.60 -18.64 -5.47
C GLU A 216 -13.84 -17.74 -5.38
N THR A 217 -13.66 -16.41 -5.41
CA THR A 217 -14.76 -15.44 -5.29
C THR A 217 -14.82 -14.42 -6.42
N LEU A 218 -15.98 -13.78 -6.56
CA LEU A 218 -16.33 -12.80 -7.60
C LEU A 218 -16.64 -11.42 -7.01
N ASP A 219 -16.24 -11.19 -5.75
CA ASP A 219 -16.36 -9.89 -5.10
C ASP A 219 -15.45 -8.86 -5.79
N ILE A 220 -15.96 -7.66 -6.00
CA ILE A 220 -15.22 -6.57 -6.65
C ILE A 220 -14.38 -5.84 -5.60
N VAL A 221 -13.06 -5.83 -5.77
CA VAL A 221 -12.18 -5.23 -4.76
C VAL A 221 -12.22 -3.70 -4.85
N PHE A 222 -12.47 -3.08 -3.71
CA PHE A 222 -12.42 -1.64 -3.50
C PHE A 222 -11.27 -1.30 -2.54
N PRO A 223 -10.58 -0.15 -2.72
CA PRO A 223 -9.60 0.33 -1.75
C PRO A 223 -10.18 0.33 -0.33
N ASP A 224 -9.49 -0.30 0.60
CA ASP A 224 -10.01 -0.46 1.96
C ASP A 224 -10.10 0.87 2.71
N TRP A 225 -10.94 0.88 3.75
CA TRP A 225 -11.13 2.04 4.61
C TRP A 225 -9.82 2.53 5.23
N SER A 226 -8.84 1.62 5.38
CA SER A 226 -7.57 1.86 6.04
C SER A 226 -6.68 2.87 5.32
N PHE A 227 -6.89 3.09 4.00
CA PHE A 227 -6.24 4.18 3.27
C PHE A 227 -6.53 5.57 3.88
N TRP A 228 -7.73 5.76 4.43
CA TRP A 228 -8.12 6.99 5.15
C TRP A 228 -7.88 6.91 6.66
N GLY A 229 -7.33 5.80 7.14
CA GLY A 229 -7.04 5.54 8.55
C GLY A 229 -8.08 4.67 9.23
N TRP A 230 -7.77 4.30 10.48
CA TRP A 230 -8.63 3.49 11.32
C TRP A 230 -8.43 3.87 12.80
N PRO A 231 -9.20 4.86 13.31
CA PRO A 231 -9.03 5.45 14.62
C PRO A 231 -9.11 4.44 15.77
N GLU A 232 -9.97 3.43 15.64
CA GLU A 232 -10.18 2.39 16.65
C GLU A 232 -8.90 1.61 16.96
N VAL A 233 -7.98 1.53 16.00
CA VAL A 233 -6.68 0.85 16.16
C VAL A 233 -5.49 1.81 16.07
N ASN A 234 -5.75 3.11 16.09
CA ASN A 234 -4.76 4.18 15.93
C ASN A 234 -3.93 4.05 14.62
N LEU A 235 -4.57 3.60 13.54
CA LEU A 235 -3.96 3.59 12.22
C LEU A 235 -4.15 4.96 11.56
N ARG A 236 -3.04 5.60 11.21
CA ARG A 236 -3.04 6.89 10.51
C ARG A 236 -3.39 6.70 9.03
N PRO A 237 -3.95 7.74 8.36
CA PRO A 237 -4.15 7.73 6.92
C PRO A 237 -2.86 7.39 6.17
N TRP A 238 -2.97 6.74 5.01
CA TRP A 238 -1.85 6.20 4.26
C TRP A 238 -0.80 7.27 3.92
N GLU A 239 -1.19 8.46 3.48
CA GLU A 239 -0.26 9.54 3.11
C GLU A 239 0.67 9.95 4.26
N VAL A 240 0.10 10.10 5.45
CA VAL A 240 0.86 10.43 6.66
C VAL A 240 1.72 9.24 7.05
N LEU A 241 1.11 8.06 7.16
CA LEU A 241 1.79 6.83 7.55
C LEU A 241 2.98 6.52 6.64
N GLN A 242 2.83 6.62 5.32
CA GLN A 242 3.89 6.37 4.34
C GLN A 242 5.10 7.26 4.61
N LYS A 243 4.89 8.55 4.88
CA LYS A 243 5.97 9.48 5.23
C LYS A 243 6.69 9.05 6.50
N ASP A 244 5.94 8.70 7.55
CA ASP A 244 6.53 8.22 8.81
C ASP A 244 7.34 6.92 8.62
N LEU A 245 6.84 6.00 7.79
CA LEU A 245 7.52 4.75 7.49
C LEU A 245 8.82 5.00 6.70
N THR A 246 8.79 5.90 5.71
CA THR A 246 9.98 6.30 4.95
C THR A 246 11.02 6.96 5.85
N GLU A 247 10.62 7.95 6.65
CA GLU A 247 11.52 8.60 7.62
C GLU A 247 12.02 7.64 8.70
N GLY A 248 11.20 6.67 9.09
CA GLY A 248 11.58 5.60 10.01
C GLY A 248 12.66 4.70 9.42
N ASN A 249 12.46 4.28 8.17
CA ASN A 249 13.36 3.37 7.47
C ASN A 249 14.78 3.95 7.32
N THR A 250 14.93 5.28 7.21
CA THR A 250 16.23 5.95 7.07
C THR A 250 17.00 6.09 8.39
N LYS A 251 16.38 5.89 9.55
CA LYS A 251 17.01 6.15 10.86
C LYS A 251 17.97 5.05 11.31
N VAL A 252 17.77 3.81 10.85
CA VAL A 252 18.60 2.66 11.23
C VAL A 252 18.98 1.91 9.95
N ARG A 253 20.29 1.77 9.71
CA ARG A 253 20.78 0.98 8.57
C ARG A 253 20.33 -0.46 8.74
N TRP A 254 20.07 -1.13 7.63
CA TRP A 254 19.63 -2.53 7.63
C TRP A 254 20.49 -3.46 8.51
N LEU A 255 21.82 -3.33 8.42
CA LEU A 255 22.77 -4.13 9.20
C LEU A 255 22.72 -3.85 10.71
N ASP A 256 22.20 -2.70 11.13
CA ASP A 256 22.11 -2.32 12.54
C ASP A 256 20.75 -2.69 13.16
N ARG A 257 19.82 -3.27 12.37
CA ARG A 257 18.52 -3.75 12.87
C ARG A 257 18.66 -5.12 13.54
N GLU A 258 17.76 -5.40 14.47
CA GLU A 258 17.67 -6.68 15.18
C GLU A 258 17.43 -7.83 14.20
N PRO A 259 18.21 -8.92 14.25
CA PRO A 259 18.19 -10.01 13.29
C PRO A 259 17.04 -11.00 13.50
N TYR A 260 15.89 -10.52 13.98
CA TYR A 260 14.73 -11.35 14.29
C TYR A 260 13.56 -11.08 13.35
N ALA A 261 12.73 -12.10 13.14
CA ALA A 261 11.42 -11.98 12.52
C ALA A 261 10.42 -11.46 13.55
N TYR A 262 9.77 -10.34 13.28
CA TYR A 262 8.80 -9.72 14.15
C TYR A 262 7.38 -9.89 13.63
N TRP A 263 6.46 -10.18 14.54
CA TRP A 263 5.02 -10.12 14.28
C TRP A 263 4.29 -9.59 15.49
N LYS A 264 3.29 -8.73 15.26
CA LYS A 264 2.34 -8.33 16.28
C LYS A 264 0.94 -8.22 15.68
N GLY A 265 -0.03 -8.90 16.27
CA GLY A 265 -1.40 -8.86 15.76
C GLY A 265 -2.37 -9.73 16.54
N ASN A 266 -3.63 -9.73 16.10
CA ASN A 266 -4.67 -10.55 16.70
C ASN A 266 -4.55 -12.02 16.22
N PRO A 267 -4.20 -12.96 17.12
CA PRO A 267 -4.05 -14.37 16.75
C PRO A 267 -5.39 -15.06 16.47
N LYS A 268 -6.50 -14.54 17.00
CA LYS A 268 -7.82 -15.19 16.93
C LYS A 268 -8.51 -15.08 15.55
N VAL A 269 -7.87 -14.42 14.58
CA VAL A 269 -8.45 -14.21 13.24
C VAL A 269 -8.36 -15.47 12.38
N THR A 270 -7.25 -16.22 12.45
CA THR A 270 -7.07 -17.47 11.70
C THR A 270 -6.21 -18.46 12.47
N GLU A 271 -6.41 -19.75 12.20
CA GLU A 271 -5.57 -20.81 12.78
C GLU A 271 -4.08 -20.61 12.41
N LYS A 272 -3.78 -20.09 11.23
CA LYS A 272 -2.40 -19.78 10.80
C LYS A 272 -1.73 -18.78 11.76
N ARG A 273 -2.46 -17.74 12.19
CA ARG A 273 -1.95 -16.77 13.17
C ARG A 273 -1.81 -17.36 14.57
N MET A 274 -2.71 -18.26 14.97
CA MET A 274 -2.55 -19.02 16.22
C MET A 274 -1.30 -19.90 16.18
N ASN A 275 -1.07 -20.61 15.07
CA ASN A 275 0.09 -21.46 14.90
C ASN A 275 1.40 -20.66 14.88
N LEU A 276 1.40 -19.41 14.39
CA LEU A 276 2.57 -18.53 14.48
C LEU A 276 3.05 -18.29 15.92
N LEU A 277 2.16 -18.31 16.91
CA LEU A 277 2.55 -18.13 18.32
C LEU A 277 3.50 -19.24 18.81
N LYS A 278 3.46 -20.42 18.19
CA LYS A 278 4.36 -21.55 18.50
C LYS A 278 5.80 -21.27 18.07
N CYS A 279 6.04 -20.26 17.23
CA CYS A 279 7.38 -19.86 16.80
C CYS A 279 8.08 -18.93 17.81
N ASN A 280 7.41 -18.52 18.89
CA ASN A 280 8.06 -17.69 19.90
C ASN A 280 9.18 -18.45 20.62
N ALA A 281 10.17 -17.72 21.14
CA ALA A 281 11.27 -18.34 21.87
C ALA A 281 10.77 -19.11 23.11
N SER A 282 11.36 -20.27 23.33
CA SER A 282 11.15 -21.13 24.50
C SER A 282 12.49 -21.50 25.11
N ASP A 283 12.50 -22.04 26.34
CA ASP A 283 13.73 -22.47 27.02
C ASP A 283 14.57 -23.46 26.20
N ASN A 284 13.92 -24.23 25.32
CA ASN A 284 14.55 -25.28 24.52
C ASN A 284 14.82 -24.88 23.05
N GLN A 285 14.21 -23.81 22.55
CA GLN A 285 14.27 -23.46 21.12
C GLN A 285 13.97 -21.97 20.88
N ASP A 286 14.88 -21.26 20.20
CA ASP A 286 14.67 -19.91 19.66
C ASP A 286 14.67 -19.95 18.12
N TRP A 287 13.52 -19.66 17.51
CA TRP A 287 13.35 -19.60 16.05
C TRP A 287 13.80 -18.27 15.45
N SER A 288 14.46 -17.43 16.24
CA SER A 288 14.77 -16.04 15.89
C SER A 288 13.51 -15.24 15.51
N ALA A 289 12.39 -15.56 16.17
CA ALA A 289 11.12 -14.88 15.97
C ALA A 289 10.64 -14.22 17.28
N ARG A 290 10.00 -13.06 17.14
CA ARG A 290 9.46 -12.24 18.24
C ARG A 290 7.99 -11.97 17.90
N VAL A 291 7.12 -12.81 18.45
CA VAL A 291 5.70 -12.87 18.12
C VAL A 291 4.89 -12.37 19.31
N TYR A 292 4.15 -11.26 19.11
CA TYR A 292 3.38 -10.59 20.16
C TYR A 292 1.90 -10.60 19.85
N THR A 293 1.08 -10.92 20.84
CA THR A 293 -0.38 -10.87 20.69
C THR A 293 -0.88 -9.44 20.87
N GLN A 294 -1.79 -9.03 19.99
CA GLN A 294 -2.59 -7.81 20.14
C GLN A 294 -4.04 -8.24 20.17
N ILE A 295 -4.60 -8.34 21.37
CA ILE A 295 -6.01 -8.65 21.57
C ILE A 295 -6.72 -7.31 21.77
N GLU A 296 -7.67 -7.01 20.89
CA GLU A 296 -8.61 -5.91 21.06
C GLU A 296 -9.76 -6.43 21.92
N GLU A 297 -9.85 -5.99 23.16
CA GLU A 297 -11.08 -6.13 23.93
C GLU A 297 -12.04 -5.03 23.50
N CYS A 298 -13.15 -5.42 22.87
CA CYS A 298 -14.26 -4.52 22.57
C CYS A 298 -14.66 -3.75 23.83
N GLY A 299 -14.39 -2.44 23.87
CA GLY A 299 -14.92 -1.52 24.90
C GLY A 299 -13.91 -0.86 25.82
N HIS A 300 -12.61 -1.20 25.78
CA HIS A 300 -11.61 -0.51 26.61
C HIS A 300 -10.88 0.61 25.85
N ARG A 301 -11.11 1.87 26.26
CA ARG A 301 -10.33 3.05 25.81
C ARG A 301 -8.92 3.11 26.40
N ASN A 302 -8.54 2.17 27.26
CA ASN A 302 -7.26 2.19 27.95
C ASN A 302 -6.46 0.90 27.69
N GLY A 303 -5.30 1.04 27.03
CA GLY A 303 -4.09 0.40 27.54
C GLY A 303 -3.36 -0.65 26.69
N THR A 304 -3.85 -1.09 25.54
CA THR A 304 -3.02 -1.93 24.66
C THR A 304 -2.05 -1.03 23.88
N LYS A 305 -0.75 -1.07 24.22
CA LYS A 305 0.32 -0.37 23.49
C LYS A 305 0.14 -0.62 21.99
N HIS A 306 -0.24 0.43 21.27
CA HIS A 306 -0.67 0.41 19.87
C HIS A 306 0.40 -0.17 18.92
N LEU A 307 -0.01 -0.54 17.72
CA LEU A 307 0.88 -0.97 16.64
C LEU A 307 1.61 0.27 16.11
N ASN A 308 2.83 0.54 16.58
CA ASN A 308 3.65 1.58 15.99
C ASN A 308 4.47 1.00 14.84
N MET A 309 3.93 1.07 13.62
CA MET A 309 4.59 0.54 12.41
C MET A 309 5.97 1.17 12.17
N ASP A 310 6.16 2.43 12.58
CA ASP A 310 7.46 3.11 12.50
C ASP A 310 8.51 2.46 13.43
N THR A 311 8.13 2.10 14.66
CA THR A 311 9.02 1.38 15.57
C THR A 311 9.36 -0.01 15.02
N MET A 312 8.39 -0.67 14.40
CA MET A 312 8.58 -1.99 13.79
C MET A 312 9.61 -1.95 12.65
N ILE A 313 9.47 -0.99 11.71
CA ILE A 313 10.38 -0.86 10.56
C ILE A 313 11.83 -0.56 11.00
N ARG A 314 12.00 0.23 12.08
CA ARG A 314 13.33 0.59 12.59
C ARG A 314 14.03 -0.55 13.31
N ALA A 315 13.28 -1.34 14.07
CA ALA A 315 13.86 -2.28 15.01
C ALA A 315 14.24 -3.61 14.37
N TRP A 316 13.45 -4.14 13.42
CA TRP A 316 13.55 -5.55 13.02
C TRP A 316 13.94 -5.75 11.56
N ARG A 317 14.78 -6.75 11.30
CA ARG A 317 15.14 -7.17 9.93
C ARG A 317 14.00 -7.95 9.27
N GLY A 318 13.39 -8.89 9.97
CA GLY A 318 12.24 -9.63 9.43
C GLY A 318 10.93 -9.04 9.93
N ASN A 319 10.00 -8.71 9.03
CA ASN A 319 8.62 -8.38 9.40
C ASN A 319 7.67 -9.37 8.74
N VAL A 320 6.86 -10.06 9.54
CA VAL A 320 5.97 -11.11 9.06
C VAL A 320 4.58 -10.52 8.84
N ASN A 321 3.98 -10.81 7.68
CA ASN A 321 2.57 -10.50 7.39
C ASN A 321 1.80 -11.80 7.12
N ILE A 322 0.62 -11.97 7.74
CA ILE A 322 -0.22 -13.15 7.58
C ILE A 322 -1.66 -12.72 7.28
N GLY A 323 -2.15 -13.12 6.11
CA GLY A 323 -3.57 -13.00 5.75
C GLY A 323 -3.93 -11.75 4.94
N ILE A 324 -2.97 -10.89 4.58
CA ILE A 324 -3.19 -9.80 3.62
C ILE A 324 -2.06 -9.84 2.60
N LYS A 325 -2.38 -10.19 1.34
CA LYS A 325 -1.46 -10.06 0.22
C LYS A 325 -1.50 -8.59 -0.22
N PHE A 326 -0.83 -7.70 0.51
CA PHE A 326 -0.63 -6.33 0.02
C PHE A 326 0.12 -6.41 -1.31
N ILE A 327 -0.34 -5.66 -2.31
CA ILE A 327 0.46 -5.26 -3.46
C ILE A 327 1.47 -4.22 -2.95
N LEU A 328 2.43 -4.67 -2.15
CA LEU A 328 3.68 -3.96 -1.88
C LEU A 328 4.80 -4.89 -2.34
N LYS A 329 4.78 -5.21 -3.63
CA LYS A 329 5.97 -5.73 -4.29
C LYS A 329 6.83 -4.51 -4.61
N ASP A 330 8.03 -4.52 -4.06
CA ASP A 330 9.15 -3.61 -4.35
C ASP A 330 9.14 -2.24 -3.67
N LEU A 331 9.50 -2.22 -2.36
CA LEU A 331 10.18 -1.08 -1.74
C LEU A 331 11.68 -1.01 -2.10
N HIS A 332 12.14 -1.81 -3.07
CA HIS A 332 13.54 -1.85 -3.52
C HIS A 332 13.93 -0.73 -4.50
N GLY A 333 13.11 0.31 -4.65
CA GLY A 333 13.32 1.37 -5.65
C GLY A 333 12.89 2.78 -5.25
N LEU A 334 12.88 3.12 -3.94
CA LEU A 334 12.78 4.50 -3.46
C LEU A 334 14.07 4.94 -2.78
#